data_AF-A0A1Y4U4N1-F1
#
_entry.id   AF-A0A1Y4U4N1-F1
#
_cell.length_a   1.000
_cell.length_b   1.000
_cell.length_c   1.000
_cell.angle_alpha   90.00
_cell.angle_beta   90.00
_cell.angle_gamma   90.00
#
_symmetry.space_group_name_H-M   'P 1'
#
loop_
_entity.id
_entity.type
_entity.pdbx_description
1 polymer ?
#
loop_
_entity_poly.entity_id
_entity_poly.type
_entity_poly.pdbx_seq_one_letter_code
_entity_poly.pdbx_strand_id
1 'polypeptide(L)'
;MNYFIQFLIVFDLICFGVYFGGDIVCTALAKVRKKTDEEEFEIYKVEDDTDTSKPALSIDAIRHLFRGEVHDFVCNKLLPSGQETLSALTEPEQTAARFLFCALIGYLKEEAPKDEQSFPMVMEMLNYAEGAKEDGDKDVIDILMEETAARTHLREEYFSDYRRYQLMQVDKTRVLLACRVIINDLLGKLYRYDYNVGYDCLLDDGNSVSRKLKKSNEEMEVEEDAIGDR
;
A
#
# COMPACT_ATOMS: atom_id res chain seq x y z
N MET A 1 14.57 50.10 -31.90
CA MET A 1 14.92 48.67 -31.93
C MET A 1 13.69 47.88 -31.53
N ASN A 2 13.27 46.91 -32.34
CA ASN A 2 12.00 46.19 -32.16
C ASN A 2 11.99 45.40 -30.84
N TYR A 3 11.02 45.67 -29.97
CA TYR A 3 10.77 44.95 -28.72
C TYR A 3 10.68 43.43 -28.90
N PHE A 4 10.30 42.98 -30.10
CA PHE A 4 10.25 41.57 -30.48
C PHE A 4 11.63 40.90 -30.53
N ILE A 5 12.66 41.62 -30.97
CA ILE A 5 14.04 41.09 -31.03
C ILE A 5 14.64 41.03 -29.62
N GLN A 6 14.32 42.02 -28.77
CA GLN A 6 14.74 42.03 -27.37
C GLN A 6 14.09 40.89 -26.59
N PHE A 7 12.82 40.58 -26.86
CA PHE A 7 12.15 39.42 -26.28
C PHE A 7 12.79 38.10 -26.70
N LEU A 8 13.13 37.94 -27.98
CA LEU A 8 13.80 36.73 -28.47
C LEU A 8 15.19 36.53 -27.84
N ILE A 9 15.96 37.60 -27.65
CA ILE A 9 17.28 37.52 -26.98
C ILE A 9 17.12 37.12 -25.51
N VAL A 10 16.14 37.68 -24.80
CA VAL A 10 15.88 37.34 -23.39
C VAL A 10 15.37 35.90 -23.25
N PHE A 11 14.47 35.47 -24.14
CA PHE A 11 13.95 34.11 -24.14
C PHE A 11 15.05 33.08 -24.42
N ASP A 12 15.91 33.33 -25.41
CA ASP A 12 17.02 32.43 -25.76
C ASP A 12 18.07 32.36 -24.64
N LEU A 13 18.37 33.49 -23.97
CA LEU A 13 19.26 33.52 -22.80
C LEU A 13 18.72 32.70 -21.61
N ILE A 14 17.40 32.76 -21.38
CA ILE A 14 16.73 31.95 -20.34
C ILE A 14 16.75 30.47 -20.73
N CYS A 15 16.47 30.14 -22.00
CA CYS A 15 16.54 28.77 -22.51
C CYS A 15 17.95 28.17 -22.39
N PHE A 16 19.00 28.93 -22.68
CA PHE A 16 20.39 28.51 -22.43
C PHE A 16 20.70 28.32 -20.93
N GLY A 17 20.15 29.18 -20.06
CA GLY A 17 20.31 29.07 -18.61
C GLY A 17 19.67 27.82 -18.00
N VAL A 18 18.50 27.40 -18.52
CA VAL A 18 17.84 26.15 -18.13
C VAL A 18 18.57 24.93 -18.69
N TYR A 19 19.14 25.02 -19.91
CA TYR A 19 19.76 23.89 -20.59
C TYR A 19 21.18 23.55 -20.10
N PHE A 20 21.93 24.52 -19.53
CA PHE A 20 23.27 24.30 -18.98
C PHE A 20 23.35 24.29 -17.43
N GLY A 21 22.22 24.41 -16.73
CA GLY A 21 22.19 24.73 -15.30
C GLY A 21 21.63 23.67 -14.33
N GLY A 22 21.51 22.40 -14.72
CA GLY A 22 20.92 21.35 -13.88
C GLY A 22 21.81 20.78 -12.76
N ASP A 23 23.14 20.79 -12.91
CA ASP A 23 24.03 20.04 -12.01
C ASP A 23 24.78 20.90 -10.97
N ILE A 24 24.87 22.21 -11.16
CA ILE A 24 25.62 23.10 -10.25
C ILE A 24 24.74 23.54 -9.06
N VAL A 25 23.42 23.71 -9.26
CA VAL A 25 22.50 24.18 -8.21
C VAL A 25 22.20 23.08 -7.19
N CYS A 26 22.12 21.81 -7.61
CA CYS A 26 21.89 20.66 -6.73
C CYS A 26 23.06 20.41 -5.77
N THR A 27 24.30 20.69 -6.19
CA THR A 27 25.50 20.43 -5.36
C THR A 27 25.72 21.48 -4.26
N ALA A 28 25.25 22.72 -4.45
CA ALA A 28 25.37 23.78 -3.46
C ALA A 28 24.29 23.73 -2.36
N LEU A 29 23.07 23.28 -2.70
CA LEU A 29 21.97 23.15 -1.73
C LEU A 29 22.13 21.98 -0.74
N ALA A 30 22.91 20.95 -1.10
CA ALA A 30 23.25 19.85 -0.18
C ALA A 30 24.27 20.26 0.90
N LYS A 31 24.99 21.39 0.73
CA LYS A 31 26.10 21.80 1.61
C LYS A 31 25.76 22.91 2.61
N VAL A 32 24.60 23.54 2.50
CA VAL A 32 24.17 24.66 3.37
C VAL A 32 23.13 24.24 4.42
N ARG A 33 22.54 23.05 4.32
CA ARG A 33 21.52 22.58 5.27
C ARG A 33 22.05 21.87 6.53
N LYS A 34 23.34 22.04 6.86
CA LYS A 34 24.00 21.34 7.98
C LYS A 34 24.27 22.18 9.23
N LYS A 35 23.65 23.34 9.42
CA LYS A 35 23.65 24.07 10.69
C LYS A 35 22.34 24.83 10.85
N THR A 36 21.90 25.06 12.11
CA THR A 36 20.71 25.82 12.56
C THR A 36 19.41 25.01 12.34
N ASP A 37 18.71 24.43 13.33
CA ASP A 37 18.63 24.68 14.77
C ASP A 37 18.34 23.39 15.55
N GLU A 38 19.26 23.04 16.46
CA GLU A 38 18.96 22.34 17.70
C GLU A 38 18.44 23.40 18.66
N GLU A 39 17.20 23.28 19.18
CA GLU A 39 16.71 23.85 20.46
C GLU A 39 15.16 23.83 20.49
N GLU A 40 14.52 22.65 20.54
CA GLU A 40 13.33 22.41 21.37
C GLU A 40 12.97 20.93 21.35
N PHE A 41 12.65 20.37 22.53
CA PHE A 41 12.34 18.97 22.83
C PHE A 41 13.51 18.03 23.19
N GLU A 42 14.38 18.50 24.08
CA GLU A 42 15.06 17.64 25.07
C GLU A 42 14.10 17.27 26.22
N ILE A 43 13.23 16.27 26.07
CA ILE A 43 12.76 15.48 27.24
C ILE A 43 12.52 14.03 26.76
N TYR A 44 13.24 13.09 27.37
CA TYR A 44 13.32 11.64 27.10
C TYR A 44 14.37 11.18 26.08
N LYS A 45 15.64 11.39 26.42
CA LYS A 45 16.68 10.42 26.07
C LYS A 45 16.62 9.25 27.06
N VAL A 46 16.28 8.07 26.56
CA VAL A 46 16.71 6.79 27.13
C VAL A 46 17.58 6.15 26.05
N GLU A 47 18.89 6.18 26.28
CA GLU A 47 19.94 5.44 25.56
C GLU A 47 19.74 3.94 25.79
N ASP A 48 20.14 2.97 24.98
CA ASP A 48 20.73 2.84 23.65
C ASP A 48 20.69 1.31 23.43
N ASP A 49 20.16 0.84 22.30
CA ASP A 49 20.49 -0.50 21.81
C ASP A 49 20.35 -0.47 20.29
N THR A 50 21.53 -0.47 19.69
CA THR A 50 21.89 -0.48 18.28
C THR A 50 21.08 -1.47 17.42
N ASP A 51 20.22 -0.97 16.52
CA ASP A 51 20.17 -1.35 15.08
C ASP A 51 19.30 -0.37 14.23
N THR A 52 19.47 0.94 14.42
CA THR A 52 18.52 1.95 13.91
C THR A 52 19.01 2.57 12.59
N SER A 53 18.94 1.84 11.48
CA SER A 53 19.13 2.44 10.14
C SER A 53 17.95 2.26 9.16
N LYS A 54 16.87 1.60 9.58
CA LYS A 54 15.59 1.64 8.86
C LYS A 54 14.52 2.23 9.79
N PRO A 55 13.84 3.33 9.42
CA PRO A 55 12.71 3.78 10.20
C PRO A 55 11.70 2.64 10.28
N ALA A 56 11.42 2.17 11.50
CA ALA A 56 10.40 1.19 11.75
C ALA A 56 9.08 1.66 11.12
N LEU A 57 8.33 0.75 10.50
CA LEU A 57 6.99 1.09 10.03
C LEU A 57 6.20 1.69 11.19
N SER A 58 5.37 2.69 10.91
CA SER A 58 4.48 3.28 11.91
C SER A 58 3.08 2.70 11.77
N ILE A 59 2.30 2.74 12.86
CA ILE A 59 0.87 2.36 12.87
C ILE A 59 0.10 3.08 11.74
N ASP A 60 0.39 4.36 11.54
CA ASP A 60 -0.28 5.21 10.55
C ASP A 60 0.39 5.25 9.17
N ALA A 61 1.29 4.29 8.86
CA ALA A 61 2.07 4.32 7.64
C ALA A 61 1.19 4.38 6.37
N ILE A 62 0.13 3.58 6.30
CA ILE A 62 -0.77 3.53 5.14
C ILE A 62 -1.53 4.85 4.97
N ARG A 63 -2.03 5.43 6.07
CA ARG A 63 -2.75 6.72 6.06
C ARG A 63 -1.91 7.87 5.49
N HIS A 64 -0.60 7.84 5.72
CA HIS A 64 0.34 8.87 5.27
C HIS A 64 0.96 8.61 3.88
N LEU A 65 0.67 7.49 3.22
CA LEU A 65 1.15 7.24 1.86
C LEU A 65 0.60 8.29 0.89
N PHE A 66 1.44 8.80 -0.01
CA PHE A 66 0.95 9.58 -1.15
C PHE A 66 0.47 8.65 -2.29
N ARG A 67 -0.42 9.18 -3.13
CA ARG A 67 -0.90 8.48 -4.33
C ARG A 67 0.28 8.18 -5.26
N GLY A 68 0.46 6.91 -5.62
CA GLY A 68 1.59 6.42 -6.42
C GLY A 68 2.81 5.92 -5.63
N GLU A 69 2.86 6.10 -4.30
CA GLU A 69 3.98 5.61 -3.47
C GLU A 69 3.78 4.17 -2.95
N VAL A 70 2.64 3.55 -3.26
CA VAL A 70 2.27 2.23 -2.74
C VAL A 70 3.31 1.17 -3.12
N HIS A 71 3.74 1.15 -4.40
CA HIS A 71 4.72 0.18 -4.86
C HIS A 71 6.06 0.31 -4.12
N ASP A 72 6.57 1.54 -3.98
CA ASP A 72 7.83 1.81 -3.31
C ASP A 72 7.76 1.50 -1.82
N PHE A 73 6.62 1.79 -1.18
CA PHE A 73 6.37 1.42 0.20
C PHE A 73 6.38 -0.10 0.39
N VAL A 74 5.68 -0.84 -0.47
CA VAL A 74 5.60 -2.30 -0.38
C VAL A 74 6.99 -2.92 -0.55
N CYS A 75 7.75 -2.48 -1.56
CA CYS A 75 9.04 -3.06 -1.88
C CYS A 75 10.16 -2.66 -0.91
N ASN A 76 10.17 -1.40 -0.46
CA ASN A 76 11.30 -0.87 0.32
C ASN A 76 11.06 -0.88 1.83
N LYS A 77 9.81 -1.00 2.29
CA LYS A 77 9.47 -0.96 3.72
C LYS A 77 8.72 -2.22 4.17
N LEU A 78 7.58 -2.53 3.57
CA LEU A 78 6.70 -3.62 4.05
C LEU A 78 7.33 -5.00 3.89
N LEU A 79 7.72 -5.38 2.68
CA LEU A 79 8.26 -6.72 2.43
C LEU A 79 9.60 -6.99 3.13
N PRO A 80 10.52 -6.01 3.21
CA PRO A 80 11.73 -6.16 4.00
C PRO A 80 11.50 -6.37 5.50
N SER A 81 10.34 -5.97 6.07
CA SER A 81 10.05 -6.24 7.48
C SER A 81 9.71 -7.71 7.75
N GLY A 82 9.21 -8.42 6.74
CA GLY A 82 8.89 -9.85 6.75
C GLY A 82 9.89 -10.71 5.97
N GLN A 83 11.14 -10.26 5.83
CA GLN A 83 12.14 -10.88 4.94
C GLN A 83 12.37 -12.36 5.24
N GLU A 84 12.32 -12.77 6.51
CA GLU A 84 12.47 -14.18 6.90
C GLU A 84 11.40 -15.06 6.23
N THR A 85 10.13 -14.64 6.33
CA THR A 85 9.00 -15.34 5.69
C THR A 85 9.08 -15.24 4.17
N LEU A 86 9.45 -14.07 3.64
CA LEU A 86 9.56 -13.84 2.20
C LEU A 86 10.64 -14.71 1.55
N SER A 87 11.78 -14.90 2.24
CA SER A 87 12.89 -15.72 1.76
C SER A 87 12.56 -17.22 1.68
N ALA A 88 11.52 -17.66 2.39
CA ALA A 88 11.01 -19.01 2.30
C ALA A 88 10.16 -19.24 1.04
N LEU A 89 9.79 -18.19 0.30
CA LEU A 89 9.05 -18.26 -0.96
C LEU A 89 10.00 -18.28 -2.17
N THR A 90 9.52 -18.88 -3.25
CA THR A 90 10.18 -18.80 -4.57
C THR A 90 10.05 -17.40 -5.17
N GLU A 91 10.95 -17.02 -6.09
CA GLU A 91 10.90 -15.69 -6.74
C GLU A 91 9.54 -15.33 -7.38
N PRO A 92 8.83 -16.26 -8.06
CA PRO A 92 7.48 -15.99 -8.55
C PRO A 92 6.47 -15.74 -7.42
N GLU A 93 6.55 -16.51 -6.33
CA GLU A 93 5.68 -16.34 -5.15
C GLU A 93 5.96 -15.02 -4.41
N GLN A 94 7.23 -14.61 -4.30
CA GLN A 94 7.59 -13.29 -3.76
C GLN A 94 7.04 -12.16 -4.64
N THR A 95 7.07 -12.34 -5.96
CA THR A 95 6.47 -11.40 -6.91
C THR A 95 4.95 -11.36 -6.80
N ALA A 96 4.30 -12.51 -6.59
CA ALA A 96 2.88 -12.60 -6.34
C ALA A 96 2.50 -11.88 -5.03
N ALA A 97 3.28 -12.10 -3.95
CA ALA A 97 3.10 -11.39 -2.68
C ALA A 97 3.23 -9.87 -2.84
N ARG A 98 4.20 -9.40 -3.65
CA ARG A 98 4.33 -7.98 -4.02
C ARG A 98 3.08 -7.43 -4.68
N PHE A 99 2.61 -8.09 -5.74
CA PHE A 99 1.41 -7.64 -6.45
C PHE A 99 0.17 -7.65 -5.56
N LEU A 100 0.01 -8.67 -4.72
CA LEU A 100 -1.09 -8.75 -3.77
C LEU A 100 -1.05 -7.59 -2.77
N PHE A 101 0.10 -7.32 -2.14
CA PHE A 101 0.21 -6.19 -1.21
C PHE A 101 0.00 -4.84 -1.88
N CYS A 102 0.56 -4.62 -3.07
CA CYS A 102 0.31 -3.39 -3.84
C CYS A 102 -1.18 -3.21 -4.14
N ALA A 103 -1.87 -4.28 -4.52
CA ALA A 103 -3.29 -4.26 -4.78
C ALA A 103 -4.12 -3.92 -3.54
N LEU A 104 -3.92 -4.64 -2.44
CA LEU A 104 -4.72 -4.46 -1.22
C LEU A 104 -4.48 -3.08 -0.59
N ILE A 105 -3.20 -2.68 -0.45
CA ILE A 105 -2.86 -1.38 0.15
C ILE A 105 -3.26 -0.24 -0.78
N GLY A 106 -3.10 -0.41 -2.09
CA GLY A 106 -3.56 0.57 -3.08
C GLY A 106 -5.07 0.75 -3.07
N TYR A 107 -5.83 -0.36 -2.97
CA TYR A 107 -7.28 -0.31 -2.81
C TYR A 107 -7.67 0.46 -1.55
N LEU A 108 -7.07 0.13 -0.39
CA LEU A 108 -7.36 0.87 0.84
C LEU A 108 -7.00 2.35 0.74
N LYS A 109 -5.90 2.68 0.05
CA LYS A 109 -5.44 4.05 -0.06
C LYS A 109 -6.39 4.94 -0.87
N GLU A 110 -6.90 4.41 -1.98
CA GLU A 110 -7.74 5.14 -2.93
C GLU A 110 -9.23 5.08 -2.56
N GLU A 111 -9.72 3.95 -2.05
CA GLU A 111 -11.16 3.68 -1.89
C GLU A 111 -11.66 3.72 -0.45
N ALA A 112 -10.78 3.48 0.54
CA ALA A 112 -11.16 3.41 1.94
C ALA A 112 -11.06 4.78 2.64
N PRO A 113 -11.96 5.08 3.60
CA PRO A 113 -11.85 6.25 4.44
C PRO A 113 -10.56 6.18 5.31
N LYS A 114 -10.08 7.34 5.76
CA LYS A 114 -8.73 7.47 6.37
C LYS A 114 -8.53 6.63 7.63
N ASP A 115 -9.58 6.42 8.40
CA ASP A 115 -9.64 5.59 9.59
C ASP A 115 -9.41 4.11 9.29
N GLU A 116 -9.82 3.63 8.11
CA GLU A 116 -9.64 2.25 7.65
C GLU A 116 -8.29 1.99 6.98
N GLN A 117 -7.53 3.03 6.63
CA GLN A 117 -6.21 2.96 6.02
C GLN A 117 -5.15 2.47 7.02
N SER A 118 -5.21 1.18 7.38
CA SER A 118 -4.45 0.56 8.46
C SER A 118 -4.07 -0.90 8.13
N PHE A 119 -2.96 -1.38 8.70
CA PHE A 119 -2.57 -2.80 8.59
C PHE A 119 -3.63 -3.79 9.09
N PRO A 120 -4.41 -3.49 10.15
CA PRO A 120 -5.51 -4.34 10.53
C PRO A 120 -6.48 -4.66 9.39
N MET A 121 -6.84 -3.64 8.62
CA MET A 121 -7.73 -3.80 7.47
C MET A 121 -7.09 -4.65 6.36
N VAL A 122 -5.76 -4.56 6.17
CA VAL A 122 -5.04 -5.43 5.24
C VAL A 122 -5.15 -6.89 5.67
N MET A 123 -5.06 -7.17 6.98
CA MET A 123 -5.24 -8.52 7.52
C MET A 123 -6.66 -9.04 7.30
N GLU A 124 -7.68 -8.20 7.52
CA GLU A 124 -9.08 -8.52 7.22
C GLU A 124 -9.25 -8.90 5.74
N MET A 125 -8.76 -8.06 4.81
CA MET A 125 -8.82 -8.37 3.38
C MET A 125 -8.10 -9.67 3.02
N LEU A 126 -6.96 -9.96 3.66
CA LEU A 126 -6.24 -11.23 3.46
C LEU A 126 -7.01 -12.44 3.99
N ASN A 127 -7.86 -12.29 5.00
CA ASN A 127 -8.68 -13.37 5.54
C ASN A 127 -9.84 -13.72 4.60
N TYR A 128 -10.39 -12.73 3.90
CA TYR A 128 -11.43 -12.90 2.87
C TYR A 128 -10.89 -13.36 1.50
N ALA A 129 -9.57 -13.33 1.31
CA ALA A 129 -8.95 -13.82 0.08
C ALA A 129 -8.76 -15.35 0.11
N GLU A 130 -9.09 -16.01 -1.00
CA GLU A 130 -8.94 -17.44 -1.19
C GLU A 130 -7.86 -17.76 -2.23
N GLY A 131 -7.05 -18.78 -1.94
CA GLY A 131 -5.92 -19.15 -2.79
C GLY A 131 -6.27 -20.20 -3.85
N ALA A 132 -7.02 -21.22 -3.45
CA ALA A 132 -7.50 -22.28 -4.33
C ALA A 132 -8.92 -21.92 -4.76
N LYS A 133 -9.14 -21.75 -6.06
CA LYS A 133 -10.43 -21.43 -6.66
C LYS A 133 -10.69 -22.40 -7.81
N GLU A 134 -11.92 -22.90 -7.96
CA GLU A 134 -12.29 -23.61 -9.18
C GLU A 134 -12.47 -22.60 -10.34
N ASP A 135 -12.58 -23.12 -11.56
CA ASP A 135 -12.69 -22.27 -12.74
C ASP A 135 -14.04 -21.56 -12.77
N GLY A 136 -14.03 -20.26 -12.45
CA GLY A 136 -15.22 -19.41 -12.37
C GLY A 136 -15.58 -18.97 -10.96
N ASP A 137 -15.01 -19.59 -9.93
CA ASP A 137 -15.25 -19.20 -8.54
C ASP A 137 -14.57 -17.86 -8.22
N LYS A 138 -15.27 -17.03 -7.45
CA LYS A 138 -14.82 -15.71 -7.02
C LYS A 138 -14.87 -15.63 -5.51
N ASP A 139 -13.78 -15.17 -4.92
CA ASP A 139 -13.78 -14.82 -3.51
C ASP A 139 -14.34 -13.40 -3.29
N VAL A 140 -14.53 -13.05 -2.02
CA VAL A 140 -15.04 -11.74 -1.61
C VAL A 140 -14.16 -10.60 -2.14
N ILE A 141 -12.84 -10.81 -2.25
CA ILE A 141 -11.90 -9.81 -2.75
C ILE A 141 -12.00 -9.64 -4.28
N ASP A 142 -12.23 -10.72 -5.03
CA ASP A 142 -12.46 -10.64 -6.48
C ASP A 142 -13.72 -9.79 -6.76
N ILE A 143 -14.82 -10.07 -6.05
CA ILE A 143 -16.08 -9.34 -6.18
C ILE A 143 -15.83 -7.86 -5.85
N LEU A 144 -15.19 -7.58 -4.71
CA LEU A 144 -14.89 -6.22 -4.27
C LEU A 144 -14.07 -5.43 -5.32
N MET A 145 -13.06 -6.07 -5.90
CA MET A 145 -12.20 -5.48 -6.91
C MET A 145 -12.95 -5.24 -8.23
N GLU A 146 -13.76 -6.19 -8.68
CA GLU A 146 -14.55 -6.09 -9.91
C GLU A 146 -15.64 -5.03 -9.82
N GLU A 147 -16.42 -5.00 -8.73
CA GLU A 147 -17.45 -4.00 -8.50
C GLU A 147 -16.86 -2.58 -8.46
N THR A 148 -15.72 -2.43 -7.79
CA THR A 148 -15.05 -1.14 -7.68
C THR A 148 -14.54 -0.68 -9.05
N ALA A 149 -13.90 -1.57 -9.81
CA ALA A 149 -13.47 -1.28 -11.18
C ALA A 149 -14.63 -0.94 -12.12
N ALA A 150 -15.80 -1.55 -11.93
CA ALA A 150 -17.00 -1.25 -12.71
C ALA A 150 -17.56 0.15 -12.42
N ARG A 151 -17.47 0.62 -11.16
CA ARG A 151 -17.98 1.94 -10.74
C ARG A 151 -17.08 3.10 -11.15
N THR A 152 -15.76 2.96 -10.99
CA THR A 152 -14.85 4.11 -11.06
C THR A 152 -14.48 4.53 -12.49
N HIS A 153 -14.70 3.69 -13.51
CA HIS A 153 -14.31 3.89 -14.92
C HIS A 153 -12.81 4.24 -15.18
N LEU A 154 -12.05 4.55 -14.14
CA LEU A 154 -10.62 4.80 -14.10
C LEU A 154 -9.93 3.50 -13.71
N ARG A 155 -8.98 3.06 -14.54
CA ARG A 155 -8.13 1.90 -14.19
C ARG A 155 -7.05 2.37 -13.24
N GLU A 156 -7.30 2.24 -11.95
CA GLU A 156 -6.31 2.47 -10.91
C GLU A 156 -5.22 1.39 -10.92
N GLU A 157 -4.01 1.75 -10.49
CA GLU A 157 -2.84 0.85 -10.48
C GLU A 157 -3.07 -0.40 -9.64
N TYR A 158 -3.79 -0.26 -8.51
CA TYR A 158 -4.09 -1.36 -7.60
C TYR A 158 -4.89 -2.49 -8.26
N PHE A 159 -5.82 -2.16 -9.17
CA PHE A 159 -6.62 -3.16 -9.87
C PHE A 159 -5.78 -3.92 -10.91
N SER A 160 -4.84 -3.22 -11.55
CA SER A 160 -3.88 -3.82 -12.47
C SER A 160 -2.97 -4.82 -11.74
N ASP A 161 -2.49 -4.45 -10.55
CA ASP A 161 -1.65 -5.33 -9.73
C ASP A 161 -2.42 -6.54 -9.22
N TYR A 162 -3.68 -6.38 -8.81
CA TYR A 162 -4.52 -7.51 -8.41
C TYR A 162 -4.72 -8.50 -9.57
N ARG A 163 -5.01 -7.96 -10.77
CA ARG A 163 -5.15 -8.78 -11.98
C ARG A 163 -3.86 -9.52 -12.32
N ARG A 164 -2.70 -8.87 -12.17
CA ARG A 164 -1.39 -9.52 -12.38
C ARG A 164 -1.17 -10.65 -11.39
N TYR A 165 -1.48 -10.44 -10.11
CA TYR A 165 -1.45 -11.49 -9.09
C TYR A 165 -2.37 -12.67 -9.49
N GLN A 166 -3.60 -12.41 -9.91
CA GLN A 166 -4.55 -13.45 -10.30
C GLN A 166 -4.07 -14.30 -11.48
N LEU A 167 -3.35 -13.70 -12.43
CA LEU A 167 -2.81 -14.40 -13.61
C LEU A 167 -1.54 -15.21 -13.33
N MET A 168 -0.91 -15.05 -12.16
CA MET A 168 0.32 -15.77 -11.83
C MET A 168 0.04 -17.26 -11.58
N GLN A 169 0.85 -18.11 -12.20
CA GLN A 169 0.84 -19.56 -12.00
C GLN A 169 1.75 -19.94 -10.83
N VAL A 170 1.29 -19.62 -9.61
CA VAL A 170 1.98 -19.89 -8.35
C VAL A 170 1.03 -20.55 -7.35
N ASP A 171 1.57 -21.13 -6.28
CA ASP A 171 0.76 -21.60 -5.15
C ASP A 171 0.19 -20.39 -4.38
N LYS A 172 -0.99 -19.93 -4.79
CA LYS A 172 -1.67 -18.77 -4.20
C LYS A 172 -2.00 -18.98 -2.72
N THR A 173 -2.28 -20.21 -2.30
CA THR A 173 -2.53 -20.57 -0.89
C THR A 173 -1.28 -20.32 -0.05
N ARG A 174 -0.12 -20.75 -0.54
CA ARG A 174 1.16 -20.48 0.11
C ARG A 174 1.51 -19.00 0.13
N VAL A 175 1.26 -18.27 -0.96
CA VAL A 175 1.47 -16.81 -1.02
C VAL A 175 0.58 -16.10 0.01
N LEU A 176 -0.70 -16.43 0.08
CA LEU A 176 -1.64 -15.84 1.04
C LEU A 176 -1.22 -16.14 2.48
N LEU A 177 -0.83 -17.38 2.77
CA LEU A 177 -0.34 -17.76 4.10
C LEU A 177 0.89 -16.93 4.49
N ALA A 178 1.85 -16.78 3.57
CA ALA A 178 3.03 -15.95 3.81
C ALA A 178 2.67 -14.48 4.04
N CYS A 179 1.76 -13.91 3.24
CA CYS A 179 1.28 -12.54 3.43
C CYS A 179 0.61 -12.35 4.80
N ARG A 180 -0.22 -13.30 5.23
CA ARG A 180 -0.85 -13.29 6.57
C ARG A 180 0.19 -13.35 7.69
N VAL A 181 1.23 -14.17 7.56
CA VAL A 181 2.33 -14.23 8.54
C VAL A 181 3.09 -12.91 8.60
N ILE A 182 3.43 -12.32 7.45
CA ILE A 182 4.13 -11.02 7.37
C ILE A 182 3.31 -9.92 8.06
N ILE A 183 2.01 -9.83 7.77
CA ILE A 183 1.15 -8.84 8.40
C ILE A 183 0.97 -9.12 9.89
N ASN A 184 0.74 -10.37 10.31
CA ASN A 184 0.61 -10.71 11.72
C ASN A 184 1.86 -10.37 12.54
N ASP A 185 3.06 -10.67 12.02
CA ASP A 185 4.32 -10.29 12.66
C ASP A 185 4.45 -8.76 12.77
N LEU A 186 4.10 -8.03 11.71
CA LEU A 186 4.05 -6.57 11.73
C LEU A 186 3.06 -6.05 12.77
N LEU A 187 1.87 -6.64 12.86
CA LEU A 187 0.86 -6.26 13.84
C LEU A 187 1.35 -6.50 15.27
N GLY A 188 2.01 -7.62 15.54
CA GLY A 188 2.64 -7.90 16.82
C GLY A 188 3.69 -6.85 17.21
N LYS A 189 4.51 -6.41 16.24
CA LYS A 189 5.54 -5.36 16.43
C LYS A 189 4.94 -3.98 16.65
N LEU A 190 3.90 -3.60 15.90
CA LEU A 190 3.32 -2.25 15.93
C LEU A 190 2.29 -2.05 17.03
N TYR A 191 1.43 -3.05 17.28
CA TYR A 191 0.26 -2.94 18.16
C TYR A 191 0.47 -3.66 19.50
N ARG A 192 1.66 -4.21 19.77
CA ARG A 192 2.04 -4.86 21.05
C ARG A 192 0.98 -5.84 21.59
N TYR A 193 0.70 -6.95 20.91
CA TYR A 193 -0.28 -7.99 21.29
C TYR A 193 -1.73 -7.53 21.61
N ASP A 194 -2.00 -6.24 21.74
CA ASP A 194 -3.33 -5.62 21.92
C ASP A 194 -4.11 -5.56 20.61
N TYR A 195 -3.64 -6.24 19.56
CA TYR A 195 -4.37 -6.39 18.30
C TYR A 195 -5.70 -7.15 18.47
N ASN A 196 -5.92 -7.81 19.63
CA ASN A 196 -7.21 -8.38 20.01
C ASN A 196 -8.26 -7.33 20.43
N VAL A 197 -7.93 -6.04 20.46
CA VAL A 197 -8.91 -4.97 20.69
C VAL A 197 -9.73 -4.81 19.41
N GLY A 198 -10.89 -5.48 19.40
CA GLY A 198 -11.83 -5.58 18.29
C GLY A 198 -11.98 -4.26 17.51
N TYR A 199 -11.61 -4.32 16.23
CA TYR A 199 -11.87 -3.31 15.22
C TYR A 199 -13.34 -3.30 14.77
N ASP A 200 -14.28 -3.53 15.69
CA ASP A 200 -15.72 -3.53 15.39
C ASP A 200 -16.42 -2.24 15.86
N CYS A 201 -15.69 -1.25 16.37
CA CYS A 201 -16.34 -0.23 17.18
C CYS A 201 -16.87 1.00 16.44
N LEU A 202 -16.36 1.44 15.28
CA LEU A 202 -16.75 2.77 14.75
C LEU A 202 -16.68 2.95 13.21
N LEU A 203 -16.68 1.88 12.41
CA LEU A 203 -16.65 1.98 10.93
C LEU A 203 -18.06 1.89 10.30
N ASP A 204 -19.06 2.49 10.93
CA ASP A 204 -20.48 2.40 10.51
C ASP A 204 -20.85 3.42 9.40
N ASP A 205 -19.87 4.03 8.73
CA ASP A 205 -20.12 4.95 7.62
C ASP A 205 -20.43 4.19 6.33
N GLY A 206 -21.41 4.63 5.55
CA GLY A 206 -21.94 3.92 4.35
C GLY A 206 -20.90 3.50 3.29
N ASN A 207 -19.67 4.03 3.33
CA ASN A 207 -18.60 3.72 2.39
C ASN A 207 -17.46 2.85 2.97
N SER A 208 -17.63 2.30 4.17
CA SER A 208 -16.67 1.41 4.85
C SER A 208 -16.27 0.17 4.04
N VAL A 209 -14.98 -0.16 4.00
CA VAL A 209 -14.44 -1.40 3.44
C VAL A 209 -14.83 -2.60 4.26
N SER A 210 -14.79 -2.54 5.60
CA SER A 210 -15.27 -3.64 6.45
C SER A 210 -16.72 -4.01 6.14
N ARG A 211 -17.60 -3.01 5.97
CA ARG A 211 -18.98 -3.30 5.58
C ARG A 211 -19.06 -3.89 4.18
N LYS A 212 -18.28 -3.41 3.21
CA LYS A 212 -18.25 -3.98 1.85
C LYS A 212 -17.85 -5.46 1.89
N LEU A 213 -16.82 -5.81 2.67
CA LEU A 213 -16.37 -7.20 2.85
C LEU A 213 -17.48 -8.07 3.46
N LYS A 214 -18.09 -7.63 4.58
CA LYS A 214 -19.20 -8.36 5.23
C LYS A 214 -20.39 -8.56 4.29
N LYS A 215 -20.80 -7.50 3.58
CA LYS A 215 -21.91 -7.54 2.63
C LYS A 215 -21.64 -8.49 1.47
N SER A 216 -20.46 -8.42 0.84
CA SER A 216 -20.10 -9.32 -0.26
C SER A 216 -19.99 -10.77 0.18
N ASN A 217 -19.60 -11.02 1.44
CA ASN A 217 -19.62 -12.37 2.02
C ASN A 217 -21.05 -12.89 2.21
N GLU A 218 -21.96 -12.07 2.77
CA GLU A 218 -23.38 -12.45 2.92
C GLU A 218 -24.05 -12.74 1.56
N GLU A 219 -23.78 -11.92 0.53
CA GLU A 219 -24.33 -12.14 -0.81
C GLU A 219 -23.86 -13.48 -1.41
N MET A 220 -22.61 -13.88 -1.15
CA MET A 220 -22.08 -15.17 -1.57
C MET A 220 -22.74 -16.36 -0.84
N GLU A 221 -22.93 -16.26 0.48
CA GLU A 221 -23.62 -17.29 1.28
C GLU A 221 -25.07 -17.52 0.79
N VAL A 222 -25.77 -16.45 0.39
CA VAL A 222 -27.14 -16.55 -0.15
C VAL A 222 -27.16 -17.21 -1.53
N GLU A 223 -26.15 -16.97 -2.38
CA GLU A 223 -26.07 -17.63 -3.70
C GLU A 223 -25.81 -19.14 -3.56
N GLU A 224 -25.06 -19.59 -2.56
CA GLU A 224 -24.87 -21.02 -2.28
C GLU A 224 -26.17 -21.70 -1.80
N ASP A 225 -26.92 -21.04 -0.90
CA ASP A 225 -28.17 -21.58 -0.34
C ASP A 225 -29.34 -21.56 -1.33
N ALA A 226 -29.35 -20.63 -2.30
CA ALA A 226 -30.41 -20.54 -3.31
C ALA A 226 -30.40 -21.68 -4.35
N ILE A 227 -29.37 -22.55 -4.33
CA ILE A 227 -29.24 -23.72 -5.22
C ILE A 227 -29.93 -24.98 -4.63
N GLY A 228 -30.55 -24.86 -3.45
CA GLY A 228 -31.20 -25.95 -2.73
C GLY A 228 -32.73 -25.92 -2.70
N ASP A 229 -33.43 -25.83 -3.84
CA ASP A 229 -34.80 -26.39 -3.91
C ASP A 229 -35.23 -26.68 -5.36
N ARG A 230 -35.43 -27.98 -5.65
CA ARG A 230 -35.90 -28.50 -6.93
C ARG A 230 -37.04 -29.49 -6.70
#